data_AF-A0A934WCZ0-F1
#
_entry.id   AF-A0A934WCZ0-F1
#
_cell.length_a   1.000
_cell.length_b   1.000
_cell.length_c   1.000
_cell.angle_alpha   90.00
_cell.angle_beta   90.00
_cell.angle_gamma   90.00
#
_symmetry.space_group_name_H-M   'P 1'
#
loop_
_entity.id
_entity.type
_entity.pdbx_description
1 polymer ?
#
loop_
_entity_poly.entity_id
_entity_poly.type
_entity_poly.pdbx_seq_one_letter_code
_entity_poly.pdbx_strand_id
1 'polypeptide(L)'
;MEQNESTSRVMSVKEWLINLVIMCIPVVNIIFLFIWGFGQSDINETKKNWAKASLILMAIGIGLTILFYVIVAILGIAILSSSGHI
;
A
#
# COMPACT_ATOMS: atom_id res chain seq x y z
N MET A 1 -17.67 2.22 39.19
CA MET A 1 -17.56 1.76 37.80
C MET A 1 -16.42 2.53 37.17
N GLU A 2 -15.21 1.97 37.17
CA GLU A 2 -14.12 2.51 36.35
C GLU A 2 -14.50 2.27 34.91
N GLN A 3 -15.13 3.27 34.29
CA GLN A 3 -15.38 3.26 32.86
C GLN A 3 -14.02 3.40 32.20
N ASN A 4 -13.47 2.25 31.82
CA ASN A 4 -12.47 2.11 30.78
C ASN A 4 -13.04 2.76 29.52
N GLU A 5 -12.88 4.07 29.41
CA GLU A 5 -13.09 4.81 28.18
C GLU A 5 -12.01 4.35 27.20
N SER A 6 -12.30 3.25 26.50
CA SER A 6 -11.74 2.99 25.18
C SER A 6 -12.26 4.05 24.22
N THR A 7 -11.96 5.32 24.51
CA THR A 7 -12.08 6.42 23.57
C THR A 7 -11.24 5.99 22.39
N SER A 8 -11.88 5.84 21.24
CA SER A 8 -11.23 5.83 19.95
C SER A 8 -10.32 7.05 19.92
N ARG A 9 -9.04 6.86 20.29
CA ARG A 9 -8.11 7.97 20.54
C ARG A 9 -7.78 8.52 19.17
N VAL A 10 -8.61 9.43 18.67
CA VAL A 10 -8.46 10.05 17.36
C VAL A 10 -7.02 10.49 17.23
N MET A 11 -6.34 9.99 16.20
CA MET A 11 -4.90 10.23 16.07
C MET A 11 -4.65 11.73 16.00
N SER A 12 -3.68 12.19 16.78
CA SER A 12 -3.26 13.57 16.68
C SER A 12 -2.59 13.82 15.33
N VAL A 13 -2.72 15.03 14.80
CA VAL A 13 -2.03 15.47 13.57
C VAL A 13 -0.51 15.23 13.66
N LYS A 14 0.06 15.36 14.86
CA LYS A 14 1.48 15.07 15.13
C LYS A 14 1.83 13.60 14.87
N GLU A 15 0.98 12.66 15.27
CA GLU A 15 1.21 11.23 15.04
C GLU A 15 1.09 10.89 13.55
N TRP A 16 0.15 11.52 12.84
CA TRP A 16 0.04 11.42 11.38
C TRP A 16 1.30 11.94 10.67
N LEU A 17 1.84 13.09 11.10
CA LEU A 17 3.06 13.65 10.54
C LEU A 17 4.26 12.70 10.70
N ILE A 18 4.45 12.11 11.88
CA ILE A 18 5.53 11.13 12.11
C ILE A 18 5.34 9.92 11.20
N ASN A 19 4.11 9.42 11.07
CA ASN A 19 3.82 8.30 10.18
C ASN A 19 4.11 8.62 8.71
N LEU A 20 3.76 9.82 8.24
CA LEU A 20 4.04 10.26 6.87
C LEU A 20 5.55 10.35 6.59
N VAL A 21 6.34 10.80 7.55
CA VAL A 21 7.81 10.82 7.44
C VAL A 21 8.39 9.40 7.35
N ILE A 22 7.85 8.45 8.13
CA ILE A 22 8.25 7.04 8.07
C ILE A 22 7.87 6.43 6.70
N MET A 23 6.71 6.80 6.14
CA MET A 23 6.27 6.34 4.82
C MET A 23 7.18 6.81 3.68
N CYS A 24 7.94 7.88 3.85
CA CYS A 24 8.94 8.31 2.87
C CYS A 24 10.07 7.27 2.70
N ILE A 25 10.26 6.38 3.65
CA ILE A 25 11.20 5.26 3.53
C ILE A 25 10.47 4.07 2.89
N PRO A 26 10.72 3.76 1.61
CA PRO A 26 9.88 2.85 0.83
C PRO A 26 9.78 1.44 1.43
N VAL A 27 10.88 0.89 1.94
CA VAL A 27 10.90 -0.46 2.55
C VAL A 27 10.17 -0.49 3.88
N VAL A 28 10.36 0.54 4.72
CA VAL A 28 9.73 0.62 6.04
C VAL A 28 8.23 0.81 5.90
N ASN A 29 7.78 1.59 4.92
CA ASN A 29 6.36 1.80 4.61
C ASN A 29 5.62 0.45 4.42
N ILE A 30 6.17 -0.46 3.62
CA ILE A 30 5.57 -1.78 3.39
C ILE A 30 5.48 -2.58 4.69
N ILE A 31 6.57 -2.68 5.44
CA ILE A 31 6.60 -3.42 6.72
C ILE A 31 5.58 -2.86 7.71
N PHE A 32 5.48 -1.53 7.79
CA PHE A 32 4.57 -0.84 8.71
C PHE A 32 3.09 -1.05 8.35
N LEU A 33 2.77 -1.13 7.05
CA LEU A 33 1.44 -1.51 6.57
C LEU A 33 1.06 -2.94 6.99
N PHE A 34 2.01 -3.89 6.97
CA PHE A 34 1.76 -5.24 7.48
C PHE A 34 1.58 -5.26 9.00
N ILE A 35 2.41 -4.52 9.75
CA ILE A 35 2.30 -4.41 11.22
C ILE A 35 0.95 -3.82 11.62
N TRP A 36 0.43 -2.81 10.93
CA TRP A 36 -0.87 -2.22 11.25
C TRP A 36 -2.06 -2.99 10.68
N GLY A 37 -1.91 -3.61 9.50
CA GLY A 37 -2.96 -4.39 8.86
C GLY A 37 -3.24 -5.72 9.57
N PHE A 38 -2.19 -6.37 10.07
CA PHE A 38 -2.23 -7.72 10.64
C PHE A 38 -1.75 -7.82 12.10
N GLY A 39 -1.20 -6.74 12.68
CA GLY A 39 -0.77 -6.72 14.08
C GLY A 39 -1.91 -6.71 15.10
N GLN A 40 -1.55 -7.00 16.35
CA GLN A 40 -2.45 -7.26 17.48
C GLN A 40 -3.27 -6.02 17.90
N SER A 41 -4.39 -6.30 18.56
CA SER A 41 -5.65 -5.53 18.68
C SER A 41 -5.62 -4.17 19.39
N ASP A 42 -4.47 -3.62 19.76
CA ASP A 42 -4.36 -2.35 20.51
C ASP A 42 -4.16 -1.11 19.62
N ILE A 43 -4.34 -1.28 18.31
CA ILE A 43 -4.14 -0.22 17.31
C ILE A 43 -5.52 0.31 16.89
N ASN A 44 -5.74 1.63 17.03
CA ASN A 44 -6.93 2.34 16.57
C ASN A 44 -7.47 1.80 15.22
N GLU A 45 -8.77 1.54 15.15
CA GLU A 45 -9.44 0.97 13.97
C GLU A 45 -9.14 1.77 12.68
N THR A 46 -9.04 3.09 12.78
CA THR A 46 -8.68 3.97 11.65
C THR A 46 -7.32 3.64 11.03
N LYS A 47 -6.30 3.30 11.83
CA LYS A 47 -4.96 2.91 11.34
C LYS A 47 -5.03 1.58 10.59
N LYS A 48 -5.77 0.62 11.14
CA LYS A 48 -5.95 -0.71 10.56
C LYS A 48 -6.69 -0.65 9.22
N ASN A 49 -7.75 0.16 9.14
CA ASN A 49 -8.50 0.35 7.90
C ASN A 49 -7.66 1.08 6.83
N TRP A 50 -6.91 2.11 7.21
CA TRP A 50 -5.99 2.78 6.30
C TRP A 50 -4.89 1.84 5.78
N ALA A 51 -4.28 1.03 6.65
CA ALA A 51 -3.24 0.09 6.27
C ALA A 51 -3.76 -0.98 5.28
N LYS A 52 -4.95 -1.52 5.54
CA LYS A 52 -5.61 -2.46 4.62
C LYS A 52 -5.92 -1.83 3.26
N ALA A 53 -6.43 -0.60 3.25
CA ALA A 53 -6.71 0.12 2.00
C ALA A 53 -5.42 0.36 1.19
N SER A 54 -4.34 0.80 1.83
CA SER A 54 -3.03 0.97 1.19
C SER A 54 -2.47 -0.33 0.64
N LEU A 55 -2.62 -1.46 1.34
CA LEU A 55 -2.21 -2.78 0.83
C LEU A 55 -3.01 -3.20 -0.41
N ILE A 56 -4.32 -2.97 -0.42
CA ILE A 56 -5.17 -3.25 -1.58
C ILE A 56 -4.75 -2.37 -2.77
N LEU A 57 -4.53 -1.07 -2.55
CA LEU A 57 -4.05 -0.17 -3.59
C LEU A 57 -2.68 -0.59 -4.15
N MET A 58 -1.78 -1.06 -3.29
CA MET A 58 -0.48 -1.59 -3.70
C MET A 58 -0.65 -2.85 -4.55
N ALA A 59 -1.51 -3.78 -4.14
CA ALA A 59 -1.78 -5.00 -4.90
C ALA A 59 -2.39 -4.68 -6.28
N ILE A 60 -3.33 -3.73 -6.35
CA ILE A 60 -3.89 -3.24 -7.61
C ILE A 60 -2.80 -2.60 -8.47
N GLY A 61 -1.97 -1.74 -7.89
CA GLY A 61 -0.86 -1.08 -8.59
C GLY A 61 0.13 -2.08 -9.20
N ILE A 62 0.50 -3.12 -8.45
CA ILE A 62 1.34 -4.22 -8.95
C ILE A 62 0.64 -4.93 -10.12
N GLY A 63 -0.64 -5.27 -9.98
CA GLY A 63 -1.42 -5.92 -11.05
C GLY A 63 -1.47 -5.07 -12.34
N LEU A 64 -1.73 -3.77 -12.22
CA LEU A 64 -1.74 -2.84 -13.34
C LEU A 64 -0.36 -2.70 -14.00
N THR A 65 0.70 -2.68 -13.19
CA THR A 65 2.08 -2.59 -13.69
C THR A 65 2.45 -3.84 -14.50
N ILE A 66 2.11 -5.02 -14.00
CA ILE A 66 2.30 -6.29 -14.72
C ILE A 66 1.51 -6.28 -16.03
N LEU A 67 0.23 -5.91 -15.98
CA LEU A 67 -0.62 -5.83 -17.18
C LEU A 67 -0.03 -4.89 -18.22
N PHE A 68 0.44 -3.71 -17.80
CA PHE A 68 1.09 -2.75 -18.67
C PHE A 68 2.35 -3.33 -19.33
N TYR A 69 3.25 -3.96 -18.56
CA TYR A 69 4.44 -4.59 -19.13
C TYR A 69 4.12 -5.71 -20.10
N VAL A 70 3.09 -6.54 -19.83
CA VAL A 70 2.64 -7.59 -20.75
C VAL A 70 2.16 -6.99 -22.07
N ILE A 71 1.33 -5.94 -22.03
CA ILE A 71 0.84 -5.25 -23.22
C ILE A 71 2.01 -4.67 -24.02
N VAL A 72 2.92 -3.95 -23.36
CA VAL A 72 4.10 -3.35 -24.02
C VAL A 72 5.01 -4.43 -24.62
N ALA A 73 5.22 -5.56 -23.94
CA ALA A 73 6.02 -6.66 -24.45
C ALA A 73 5.40 -7.29 -25.70
N ILE A 74 4.09 -7.56 -25.70
CA ILE A 74 3.38 -8.12 -26.85
C ILE A 74 3.44 -7.15 -28.04
N LEU A 75 3.19 -5.86 -27.81
CA LEU A 75 3.29 -4.83 -28.85
C LEU A 75 4.71 -4.70 -29.38
N GLY A 76 5.73 -4.70 -28.51
CA GLY A 76 7.13 -4.67 -28.89
C GLY A 76 7.53 -5.86 -29.77
N ILE A 77 7.11 -7.07 -29.40
CA ILE A 77 7.33 -8.29 -30.20
C ILE A 77 6.64 -8.19 -31.56
N ALA A 78 5.40 -7.70 -31.61
CA ALA A 78 4.64 -7.54 -32.85
C ALA A 78 5.29 -6.51 -33.81
N ILE A 79 5.85 -5.43 -33.28
CA ILE A 79 6.56 -4.42 -34.06
C ILE A 79 7.90 -4.98 -34.58
N LEU A 80 8.62 -5.74 -33.76
CA LEU A 80 9.86 -6.39 -34.18
C LEU A 80 9.63 -7.50 -35.22
N SER A 81 8.55 -8.28 -35.11
CA SER A 81 8.23 -9.33 -36.08
C SER A 81 7.76 -8.78 -37.43
N SER A 82 7.06 -7.64 -37.44
CA SER A 82 6.64 -6.95 -38.67
C SER A 82 7.77 -6.20 -39.39
N SER A 83 8.83 -5.81 -38.66
CA SER A 83 10.04 -5.20 -39.24
C SER A 83 11.09 -6.22 -39.70
N GLY A 84 10.91 -7.50 -39.37
CA GLY A 84 11.79 -8.62 -39.74
C GLY A 84 11.47 -9.31 -41.07
N HIS A 85 10.68 -8.71 -41.97
CA HIS A 85 10.56 -9.16 -43.36
C HIS A 85 11.84 -8.81 -44.16
N ILE A 86 12.93 -9.56 -43.91
CA ILE A 86 14.05 -9.82 -44.83
C ILE A 86 14.30 -11.32 -44.89
#